data_AF-A0A3A9F0D1-F1
#
_entry.id   AF-A0A3A9F0D1-F1
#
_cell.length_a   1.000
_cell.length_b   1.000
_cell.length_c   1.000
_cell.angle_alpha   90.00
_cell.angle_beta   90.00
_cell.angle_gamma   90.00
#
_symmetry.space_group_name_H-M   'P 1'
#
loop_
_entity.id
_entity.type
_entity.pdbx_description
1 polymer ?
#
loop_
_entity_poly.entity_id
_entity_poly.type
_entity_poly.pdbx_seq_one_letter_code
_entity_poly.pdbx_strand_id
1 'polypeptide(L)'
;MLILWMKARYKTPLLKLQSCKFGTLNYTLEDLALLELIVKNPTAKQQDFADASGKSLRTIKRLMKSLQEKNHIRRESGKRYDKWEVLV
;
A
#
# COMPACT_ATOMS: atom_id res chain seq x y z
N MET A 1 25.25 -19.52 -3.96
CA MET A 1 23.85 -19.98 -3.89
C MET A 1 23.12 -19.32 -2.71
N LEU A 2 22.67 -18.07 -2.83
CA LEU A 2 21.85 -17.38 -1.80
C LEU A 2 20.88 -16.32 -2.38
N ILE A 3 20.97 -16.02 -3.68
CA ILE A 3 20.20 -14.95 -4.34
C ILE A 3 18.85 -15.46 -4.90
N LEU A 4 18.63 -16.79 -4.94
CA LEU A 4 17.40 -17.37 -5.51
C LEU A 4 16.23 -17.43 -4.51
N TRP A 5 16.50 -17.44 -3.20
CA TRP A 5 15.46 -17.59 -2.16
C TRP A 5 14.74 -16.28 -1.81
N MET A 6 15.34 -15.12 -2.04
CA MET A 6 14.61 -13.88 -1.81
C MET A 6 13.48 -13.73 -2.85
N LYS A 7 13.65 -14.20 -4.10
CA LYS A 7 12.71 -13.97 -5.21
C LYS A 7 11.30 -14.55 -5.04
N ALA A 8 11.12 -15.50 -4.13
CA ALA A 8 9.85 -16.19 -3.93
C ALA A 8 8.93 -15.51 -2.90
N ARG A 9 9.42 -14.57 -2.07
CA ARG A 9 8.60 -13.97 -0.99
C ARG A 9 7.87 -12.67 -1.40
N TYR A 10 8.30 -12.01 -2.48
CA TYR A 10 7.68 -10.77 -2.97
C TYR A 10 6.72 -10.97 -4.16
N LYS A 11 6.53 -12.21 -4.63
CA LYS A 11 5.68 -12.47 -5.81
C LYS A 11 4.19 -12.65 -5.51
N THR A 12 3.75 -12.56 -4.26
CA THR A 12 2.44 -13.12 -3.83
C THR A 12 1.46 -12.20 -3.08
N PRO A 13 1.64 -10.86 -3.05
CA PRO A 13 0.50 -9.95 -2.87
C PRO A 13 0.19 -9.09 -4.11
N LEU A 14 1.19 -8.78 -4.94
CA LEU A 14 1.08 -7.83 -6.04
C LEU A 14 0.17 -8.34 -7.18
N LEU A 15 0.24 -9.64 -7.48
CA LEU A 15 -0.58 -10.24 -8.55
C LEU A 15 -2.07 -10.35 -8.16
N LYS A 16 -2.38 -10.33 -6.87
CA LYS A 16 -3.77 -10.45 -6.37
C LYS A 16 -4.53 -9.12 -6.46
N LEU A 17 -3.82 -7.99 -6.40
CA LEU A 17 -4.38 -6.67 -6.71
C LEU A 17 -4.65 -6.50 -8.21
N GLN A 18 -3.84 -7.14 -9.06
CA GLN A 18 -3.97 -7.06 -10.52
C GLN A 18 -5.10 -7.93 -11.09
N SER A 19 -5.60 -8.93 -10.35
CA SER A 19 -6.71 -9.78 -10.79
C SER A 19 -8.09 -9.29 -10.36
N CYS A 20 -8.18 -8.16 -9.65
CA CYS A 20 -9.45 -7.46 -9.45
C CYS A 20 -9.89 -6.92 -10.81
N LYS A 21 -10.65 -7.75 -11.52
CA LYS A 21 -11.45 -7.42 -12.69
C LYS A 21 -11.96 -5.99 -12.50
N PHE A 22 -11.60 -5.08 -13.41
CA PHE A 22 -12.08 -3.70 -13.44
C PHE A 22 -13.60 -3.69 -13.68
N GLY A 23 -14.32 -3.96 -12.60
CA GLY A 23 -15.76 -4.02 -12.51
C GLY A 23 -16.10 -3.81 -11.04
N THR A 24 -16.61 -2.61 -10.75
CA THR A 24 -17.31 -2.26 -9.50
C THR A 24 -16.49 -1.86 -8.26
N LEU A 25 -15.15 -1.74 -8.30
CA LEU A 25 -14.43 -0.94 -7.31
C LEU A 25 -13.78 0.28 -7.95
N ASN A 26 -14.32 1.46 -7.64
CA ASN A 26 -13.83 2.77 -8.07
C ASN A 26 -12.51 3.12 -7.34
N TYR A 27 -11.43 2.39 -7.66
CA TYR A 27 -10.08 2.78 -7.29
C TYR A 27 -9.51 3.70 -8.35
N THR A 28 -9.03 4.87 -7.94
CA THR A 28 -8.28 5.74 -8.84
C THR A 28 -6.89 5.15 -9.08
N LEU A 29 -6.23 5.53 -10.18
CA LEU A 29 -4.82 5.17 -10.41
C LEU A 29 -3.92 5.61 -9.25
N GLU A 30 -4.29 6.70 -8.57
CA GLU A 30 -3.59 7.19 -7.39
C GLU A 30 -3.73 6.26 -6.18
N ASP A 31 -4.93 5.71 -5.96
CA ASP A 31 -5.20 4.75 -4.89
C ASP A 31 -4.40 3.47 -5.08
N LEU A 32 -4.36 2.96 -6.32
CA LEU A 32 -3.61 1.75 -6.66
C LEU A 32 -2.10 1.92 -6.46
N ALA A 33 -1.54 3.06 -6.90
CA ALA A 33 -0.12 3.36 -6.70
C ALA A 33 0.24 3.45 -5.21
N LEU A 34 -0.62 4.06 -4.40
CA LEU A 34 -0.40 4.17 -2.96
C LEU A 34 -0.50 2.80 -2.25
N LEU A 35 -1.47 1.97 -2.62
CA LEU A 35 -1.59 0.60 -2.11
C LEU A 35 -0.34 -0.22 -2.43
N GLU A 36 0.18 -0.13 -3.66
CA GLU A 36 1.43 -0.79 -4.04
C GLU A 36 2.61 -0.32 -3.18
N LEU A 37 2.73 0.99 -2.93
CA LEU A 37 3.79 1.54 -2.06
C LEU A 37 3.67 1.05 -0.62
N ILE A 38 2.46 0.97 -0.08
CA ILE A 38 2.20 0.46 1.26
C ILE A 38 2.58 -1.03 1.37
N VAL A 39 2.25 -1.84 0.36
CA VAL A 39 2.65 -3.26 0.32
C VAL A 39 4.17 -3.41 0.23
N LYS A 40 4.84 -2.55 -0.53
CA LYS A 40 6.31 -2.56 -0.65
C LYS A 40 6.99 -2.17 0.67
N ASN A 41 6.51 -1.12 1.33
CA ASN A 41 7.11 -0.56 2.54
C ASN A 41 6.04 -0.27 3.61
N PRO A 42 5.54 -1.29 4.33
CA PRO A 42 4.43 -1.12 5.27
C PRO A 42 4.81 -0.30 6.52
N THR A 43 6.08 -0.17 6.87
CA THR A 43 6.56 0.63 8.00
C THR A 43 6.85 2.10 7.64
N ALA A 44 6.63 2.49 6.37
CA ALA A 44 6.94 3.82 5.89
C ALA A 44 6.00 4.88 6.49
N LYS A 45 6.56 6.09 6.67
CA LYS A 45 5.81 7.26 7.12
C LYS A 45 5.08 7.90 5.94
N GLN A 46 4.11 8.76 6.26
CA GLN A 46 3.36 9.52 5.25
C GLN A 46 4.25 10.38 4.37
N GLN A 47 5.37 10.87 4.90
CA GLN A 47 6.35 11.64 4.14
C GLN A 47 7.05 10.77 3.09
N ASP A 48 7.48 9.56 3.47
CA ASP A 48 8.15 8.63 2.55
C ASP A 48 7.25 8.24 1.37
N PHE A 49 5.93 8.10 1.60
CA PHE A 49 4.97 7.88 0.52
C PHE A 49 4.80 9.10 -0.40
N ALA A 50 4.89 10.31 0.15
CA ALA A 50 4.85 11.54 -0.64
C ALA A 50 6.08 11.63 -1.55
N ASP A 51 7.26 11.37 -0.98
CA ASP A 51 8.54 11.42 -1.69
C ASP A 51 8.61 10.32 -2.77
N ALA A 52 8.17 9.08 -2.44
CA ALA A 52 8.14 7.97 -3.39
C ALA A 52 7.12 8.16 -4.52
N SER A 53 5.97 8.79 -4.24
CA SER A 53 4.94 9.05 -5.25
C SER A 53 5.18 10.35 -6.04
N GLY A 54 6.09 11.21 -5.60
CA GLY A 54 6.27 12.56 -6.15
C GLY A 54 5.07 13.48 -5.92
N LYS A 55 4.21 13.17 -4.93
CA LYS A 55 2.97 13.91 -4.65
C LYS A 55 3.11 14.74 -3.39
N SER A 56 2.27 15.76 -3.28
CA SER A 56 2.19 16.53 -2.04
C SER A 56 1.76 15.65 -0.86
N LEU A 57 2.33 15.91 0.32
CA LEU A 57 1.92 15.25 1.57
C LEU A 57 0.40 15.39 1.83
N ARG A 58 -0.20 16.51 1.42
CA ARG A 58 -1.65 16.76 1.52
C ARG A 58 -2.45 15.75 0.67
N THR A 59 -2.01 15.50 -0.55
CA THR A 59 -2.65 14.52 -1.45
C THR A 59 -2.56 13.12 -0.84
N ILE A 60 -1.38 12.71 -0.36
CA ILE A 60 -1.19 11.41 0.29
C ILE A 60 -2.10 11.26 1.50
N LYS A 61 -2.15 12.26 2.40
CA LYS A 61 -3.03 12.22 3.58
C LYS A 61 -4.50 12.06 3.20
N ARG A 62 -4.96 12.75 2.15
CA ARG A 62 -6.34 12.63 1.63
C ARG A 62 -6.62 11.22 1.10
N LEU A 63 -5.70 10.66 0.29
CA LEU A 63 -5.84 9.32 -0.27
C LEU A 63 -5.82 8.25 0.83
N MET A 64 -4.86 8.31 1.76
CA MET A 64 -4.79 7.39 2.89
C MET A 64 -6.08 7.41 3.72
N LYS A 65 -6.61 8.60 4.00
CA LYS A 65 -7.88 8.73 4.72
C LYS A 65 -9.03 8.07 3.95
N SER A 66 -9.15 8.31 2.65
CA SER A 66 -10.18 7.67 1.81
C SER A 66 -10.05 6.14 1.79
N LEU A 67 -8.82 5.62 1.72
CA LEU A 67 -8.56 4.19 1.78
C LEU A 67 -8.89 3.57 3.15
N GLN A 68 -8.65 4.31 4.24
CA GLN A 68 -9.05 3.89 5.59
C GLN A 68 -10.58 3.88 5.75
N GLU A 69 -11.27 4.91 5.27
CA GLU A 69 -12.75 5.02 5.32
C GLU A 69 -13.42 3.86 4.56
N LYS A 70 -12.81 3.41 3.46
CA LYS A 70 -13.26 2.24 2.70
C LYS A 70 -12.81 0.89 3.30
N ASN A 71 -12.15 0.89 4.46
CA ASN A 71 -11.56 -0.28 5.11
C ASN A 71 -10.55 -1.06 4.23
N HIS A 72 -9.83 -0.38 3.34
CA HIS A 72 -8.82 -1.01 2.49
C HIS A 72 -7.44 -1.05 3.13
N ILE A 73 -7.15 -0.11 4.03
CA ILE A 73 -5.92 -0.09 4.81
C ILE A 73 -6.23 0.18 6.27
N ARG A 74 -5.42 -0.37 7.16
CA ARG A 74 -5.40 -0.01 8.58
C ARG A 74 -3.96 0.20 9.03
N ARG A 75 -3.81 0.98 10.09
CA ARG A 75 -2.53 1.06 10.80
C ARG A 75 -2.61 0.16 12.02
N GLU A 76 -1.69 -0.79 12.12
CA GLU A 76 -1.56 -1.58 13.34
C GLU A 76 -1.08 -0.64 14.45
N SER A 77 -1.89 -0.48 15.50
CA SER A 77 -1.55 0.34 16.67
C SER A 77 -0.75 -0.54 17.63
N GLY A 78 0.54 -0.73 17.33
CA GLY A 78 1.43 -1.62 18.06
C GLY A 78 2.69 -0.88 18.46
N LYS A 79 2.87 -0.63 19.76
CA LYS A 79 3.96 0.18 20.35
C LYS A 79 5.39 -0.19 19.88
N ARG A 80 5.61 -1.39 19.33
CA ARG A 80 6.91 -1.87 18.79
C ARG A 80 6.98 -1.99 17.27
N TYR A 81 5.85 -2.04 16.56
CA TYR A 81 5.80 -2.34 15.12
C TYR A 81 4.63 -1.62 14.44
N ASP A 82 4.61 -0.29 14.49
CA ASP A 82 3.64 0.49 13.70
C ASP A 82 3.85 0.21 12.21
N LYS A 83 2.96 -0.57 11.62
CA LYS A 83 2.95 -0.88 10.19
C LYS A 83 1.56 -0.66 9.61
N TRP A 84 1.53 -0.37 8.33
CA TRP A 84 0.34 -0.34 7.52
C TRP A 84 0.02 -1.75 7.06
N GLU A 85 -1.24 -2.15 7.24
CA GLU A 85 -1.78 -3.40 6.75
C GLU A 85 -2.82 -3.10 5.68
N VAL A 86 -2.71 -3.80 4.55
CA VAL A 86 -3.70 -3.75 3.47
C VAL A 86 -4.72 -4.86 3.73
N LEU A 87 -6.00 -4.47 3.76
CA LEU A 87 -7.13 -5.31 4.13
C LEU A 87 -7.97 -5.80 2.94
N VAL A 88 -7.57 -5.44 1.71
CA VAL A 88 -8.29 -5.75 0.45
C VAL A 88 -8.74 -7.20 0.37
#